data_AF-A0A8K1C7J2-F1
#
_entry.id   AF-A0A8K1C7J2-F1
#
_cell.length_a   1.000
_cell.length_b   1.000
_cell.length_c   1.000
_cell.angle_alpha   90.00
_cell.angle_beta   90.00
_cell.angle_gamma   90.00
#
_symmetry.space_group_name_H-M   'P 1'
#
loop_
_entity.id
_entity.type
_entity.pdbx_description
1 polymer ?
#
loop_
_entity_poly.entity_id
_entity_poly.type
_entity_poly.pdbx_seq_one_letter_code
_entity_poly.pdbx_strand_id
1 'polypeptide(L)'
;MSPTAYMHSARVAGPDGAHAYLQLVNRSNTAHQLSGQGKLAEAEALYRDILKKQPEAGFDQVSIALNKHHLGEVLRRKGQLDEAEKLLTEALEVRERHDTEAKITIALSDSNITRDELAKVAEARGDYAKVLEIREEGKRICGYEDCAALDYDELHACSRCKCVFYCGKDCQRSDWQKRHRTVCKPTPKATKKA
;
A
#
# COMPACT_ATOMS: atom_id res chain seq x y z
N MET A 1 30.31 13.26 9.91
CA MET A 1 29.58 12.49 10.94
C MET A 1 28.25 13.21 11.14
N SER A 2 27.21 12.84 10.42
CA SER A 2 25.89 13.50 10.53
C SER A 2 24.97 12.65 11.39
N PRO A 3 24.46 13.17 12.51
CA PRO A 3 23.35 12.56 13.21
C PRO A 3 22.06 13.11 12.61
N THR A 4 21.54 12.50 11.56
CA THR A 4 20.10 12.61 11.26
C THR A 4 19.39 11.68 12.23
N ALA A 5 19.33 12.10 13.49
CA ALA A 5 18.38 11.56 14.43
C ALA A 5 17.00 11.77 13.82
N TYR A 6 16.35 10.69 13.43
CA TYR A 6 14.91 10.66 13.20
C TYR A 6 14.29 11.28 14.46
N MET A 7 13.80 12.52 14.35
CA MET A 7 13.18 13.21 15.49
C MET A 7 11.88 12.47 15.81
N HIS A 8 11.98 11.44 16.62
CA HIS A 8 10.86 10.66 17.14
C HIS A 8 10.09 11.41 18.23
N SER A 9 10.03 12.74 18.15
CA SER A 9 9.39 13.54 19.20
C SER A 9 8.89 14.89 18.69
N ALA A 10 7.90 14.86 17.81
CA ALA A 10 6.81 15.81 18.02
C ALA A 10 6.14 15.38 19.35
N ARG A 11 6.66 15.91 20.46
CA ARG A 11 6.06 15.65 21.78
C ARG A 11 4.64 16.19 21.70
N VAL A 12 3.71 15.28 21.90
CA VAL A 12 2.31 15.63 22.02
C VAL A 12 2.16 16.69 23.13
N ALA A 13 1.64 17.86 22.75
CA ALA A 13 1.64 19.04 23.61
C ALA A 13 0.62 18.88 24.75
N GLY A 14 1.07 18.33 25.88
CA GLY A 14 0.26 18.18 27.10
C GLY A 14 -0.96 17.25 26.94
N PRO A 15 -1.83 17.20 27.97
CA PRO A 15 -3.00 16.33 27.99
C PRO A 15 -3.98 16.54 26.81
N ASP A 16 -4.16 17.80 26.38
CA ASP A 16 -5.06 18.14 25.27
C ASP A 16 -4.50 17.64 23.92
N GLY A 17 -3.19 17.74 23.72
CA GLY A 17 -2.53 17.12 22.57
C GLY A 17 -2.70 15.60 22.58
N ALA A 18 -2.58 14.95 23.76
CA ALA A 18 -2.66 13.50 23.88
C ALA A 18 -4.06 13.00 23.54
N HIS A 19 -5.06 13.75 23.98
CA HIS A 19 -6.43 13.52 23.61
C HIS A 19 -6.65 13.65 22.09
N ALA A 20 -6.15 14.73 21.47
CA ALA A 20 -6.29 14.94 20.02
C ALA A 20 -5.60 13.83 19.20
N TYR A 21 -4.41 13.39 19.61
CA TYR A 21 -3.68 12.30 18.98
C TYR A 21 -4.48 10.98 19.04
N LEU A 22 -4.93 10.59 20.24
CA LEU A 22 -5.70 9.36 20.44
C LEU A 22 -7.04 9.39 19.68
N GLN A 23 -7.70 10.55 19.62
CA GLN A 23 -8.89 10.70 18.79
C GLN A 23 -8.61 10.40 17.31
N LEU A 24 -7.50 10.89 16.76
CA LEU A 24 -7.15 10.63 15.36
C LEU A 24 -6.81 9.15 15.12
N VAL A 25 -6.12 8.49 16.05
CA VAL A 25 -5.87 7.03 15.98
C VAL A 25 -7.17 6.25 15.94
N ASN A 26 -8.11 6.55 16.85
CA ASN A 26 -9.42 5.88 16.87
C ASN A 26 -10.18 6.09 15.57
N ARG A 27 -10.11 7.29 14.99
CA ARG A 27 -10.75 7.60 13.71
C ARG A 27 -10.10 6.89 12.53
N SER A 28 -8.77 6.73 12.52
CA SER A 28 -8.07 5.87 11.55
C SER A 28 -8.56 4.43 11.62
N ASN A 29 -8.72 3.86 12.82
CA ASN A 29 -9.26 2.51 13.01
C ASN A 29 -10.69 2.39 12.48
N THR A 30 -11.55 3.38 12.78
CA THR A 30 -12.92 3.44 12.24
C THR A 30 -12.92 3.52 10.71
N ALA A 31 -12.07 4.37 10.12
CA ALA A 31 -11.96 4.51 8.67
C ALA A 31 -11.51 3.19 8.00
N HIS A 32 -10.57 2.47 8.64
CA HIS A 32 -10.13 1.16 8.18
C HIS A 32 -11.27 0.12 8.23
N GLN A 33 -12.03 0.06 9.33
CA GLN A 33 -13.19 -0.82 9.45
C GLN A 33 -14.27 -0.52 8.41
N LEU A 34 -14.57 0.77 8.17
CA LEU A 34 -15.52 1.20 7.14
C LEU A 34 -15.05 0.78 5.73
N SER A 35 -13.75 0.93 5.44
CA SER A 35 -13.15 0.46 4.20
C SER A 35 -13.35 -1.04 4.01
N GLY A 36 -13.07 -1.85 5.04
CA GLY A 36 -13.28 -3.30 5.01
C GLY A 36 -14.74 -3.71 4.77
N GLN A 37 -15.69 -2.92 5.26
CA GLN A 37 -17.13 -3.10 5.02
C GLN A 37 -17.60 -2.60 3.65
N GLY A 38 -16.73 -1.99 2.86
CA GLY A 38 -17.09 -1.41 1.55
C GLY A 38 -17.77 -0.04 1.64
N LYS A 39 -17.82 0.59 2.83
CA LYS A 39 -18.34 1.96 3.02
C LYS A 39 -17.30 3.01 2.62
N LEU A 40 -16.93 2.99 1.34
CA LEU A 40 -15.77 3.72 0.82
C LEU A 40 -15.91 5.24 0.93
N ALA A 41 -17.12 5.80 0.76
CA ALA A 41 -17.34 7.23 0.86
C ALA A 41 -17.15 7.76 2.31
N GLU A 42 -17.63 7.00 3.31
CA GLU A 42 -17.45 7.34 4.72
C GLU A 42 -15.97 7.22 5.13
N ALA A 43 -15.30 6.15 4.69
CA ALA A 43 -13.86 5.94 4.93
C ALA A 43 -13.01 7.07 4.31
N GLU A 44 -13.29 7.46 3.06
CA GLU A 44 -12.59 8.57 2.40
C GLU A 44 -12.74 9.88 3.18
N ALA A 45 -13.96 10.24 3.56
CA ALA A 45 -14.22 11.46 4.31
C ALA A 45 -13.43 11.51 5.63
N LEU A 46 -13.35 10.38 6.34
CA LEU A 46 -12.55 10.27 7.56
C LEU A 46 -11.06 10.40 7.29
N TYR A 47 -10.50 9.66 6.32
CA TYR A 47 -9.07 9.74 6.01
C TYR A 47 -8.63 11.13 5.58
N ARG A 48 -9.45 11.84 4.77
CA ARG A 48 -9.16 13.23 4.39
C ARG A 48 -9.10 14.17 5.58
N ASP A 49 -10.06 14.05 6.51
CA ASP A 49 -10.06 14.88 7.72
C ASP A 49 -8.91 14.53 8.67
N ILE A 50 -8.56 13.25 8.78
CA ILE A 50 -7.40 12.79 9.56
C ILE A 50 -6.12 13.40 9.00
N LEU A 51 -5.87 13.26 7.69
CA LEU A 51 -4.66 13.77 7.04
C LEU A 51 -4.51 15.30 7.16
N LYS A 52 -5.63 16.04 7.24
CA LYS A 52 -5.61 17.48 7.49
C LYS A 52 -5.13 17.83 8.91
N LYS A 53 -5.43 16.99 9.91
CA LYS A 53 -5.19 17.26 11.35
C LYS A 53 -3.91 16.62 11.90
N GLN A 54 -3.43 15.54 11.28
CA GLN A 54 -2.24 14.82 11.74
C GLN A 54 -0.98 15.68 11.94
N PRO A 55 -0.63 16.63 11.03
CA PRO A 55 0.55 17.46 11.22
C PRO A 55 0.51 18.31 12.50
N GLU A 56 -0.64 18.90 12.80
CA GLU A 56 -0.85 19.75 13.99
C GLU A 56 -0.92 18.92 15.27
N ALA A 57 -1.37 17.66 15.17
CA ALA A 57 -1.47 16.73 16.30
C ALA A 57 -0.14 16.01 16.63
N GLY A 58 0.95 16.33 15.92
CA GLY A 58 2.28 15.78 16.20
C GLY A 58 2.52 14.36 15.69
N PHE A 59 1.80 13.91 14.65
CA PHE A 59 2.12 12.64 14.00
C PHE A 59 3.42 12.74 13.19
N ASP A 60 4.21 11.68 13.22
CA ASP A 60 5.38 11.57 12.35
C ASP A 60 4.99 11.28 10.89
N GLN A 61 5.98 11.38 10.00
CA GLN A 61 5.76 11.20 8.57
C GLN A 61 5.34 9.77 8.20
N VAL A 62 5.80 8.76 8.94
CA VAL A 62 5.44 7.35 8.68
C VAL A 62 3.97 7.10 9.02
N SER A 63 3.48 7.66 10.12
CA SER A 63 2.07 7.58 10.52
C SER A 63 1.15 8.34 9.57
N ILE A 64 1.63 9.46 9.00
CA ILE A 64 0.91 10.17 7.94
C ILE A 64 0.90 9.34 6.65
N ALA A 65 2.03 8.72 6.29
CA ALA A 65 2.14 7.85 5.11
C ALA A 65 1.22 6.62 5.19
N LEU A 66 1.03 6.03 6.38
CA LEU A 66 0.05 4.96 6.61
C LEU A 66 -1.37 5.39 6.23
N ASN A 67 -1.81 6.56 6.69
CA ASN A 67 -3.16 7.06 6.34
C ASN A 67 -3.27 7.48 4.87
N LYS A 68 -2.19 7.99 4.25
CA LYS A 68 -2.15 8.23 2.79
C LYS A 68 -2.30 6.92 2.02
N HIS A 69 -1.62 5.86 2.45
CA HIS A 69 -1.73 4.53 1.86
C HIS A 69 -3.18 4.02 1.91
N HIS A 70 -3.83 4.08 3.08
CA HIS A 70 -5.21 3.64 3.20
C HIS A 70 -6.20 4.50 2.40
N LEU A 71 -6.00 5.82 2.32
CA LEU A 71 -6.80 6.66 1.44
C LEU A 71 -6.58 6.28 -0.04
N GLY A 72 -5.34 5.98 -0.43
CA GLY A 72 -5.02 5.49 -1.77
C GLY A 72 -5.73 4.18 -2.12
N GLU A 73 -5.77 3.23 -1.19
CA GLU A 73 -6.53 1.98 -1.34
C GLU A 73 -8.05 2.25 -1.54
N VAL A 74 -8.63 3.11 -0.70
CA VAL A 74 -10.04 3.51 -0.80
C VAL A 74 -10.33 4.16 -2.16
N LEU A 75 -9.50 5.11 -2.59
CA LEU A 75 -9.64 5.81 -3.87
C LEU A 75 -9.49 4.86 -5.06
N ARG A 76 -8.56 3.90 -5.01
CA ARG A 76 -8.44 2.85 -6.03
C ARG A 76 -9.71 2.04 -6.13
N ARG A 77 -10.28 1.61 -4.98
CA ARG A 77 -11.54 0.84 -4.95
C ARG A 77 -12.73 1.64 -5.47
N LYS A 78 -12.68 2.98 -5.39
CA LYS A 78 -13.66 3.89 -6.02
C LYS A 78 -13.38 4.21 -7.50
N GLY A 79 -12.25 3.76 -8.06
CA GLY A 79 -11.84 4.08 -9.42
C GLY A 79 -11.22 5.48 -9.60
N GLN A 80 -10.92 6.18 -8.51
CA GLN A 80 -10.25 7.50 -8.52
C GLN A 80 -8.72 7.30 -8.63
N LEU A 81 -8.28 6.76 -9.76
CA LEU A 81 -6.93 6.19 -9.92
C LEU A 81 -5.81 7.24 -9.87
N ASP A 82 -6.02 8.44 -10.39
CA ASP A 82 -4.99 9.49 -10.43
C ASP A 82 -4.63 10.01 -9.04
N GLU A 83 -5.63 10.22 -8.19
CA GLU A 83 -5.40 10.64 -6.81
C GLU A 83 -4.83 9.50 -5.97
N ALA A 84 -5.29 8.26 -6.20
CA ALA A 84 -4.74 7.08 -5.55
C ALA A 84 -3.24 6.93 -5.83
N GLU A 85 -2.84 7.04 -7.11
CA GLU A 85 -1.44 6.95 -7.51
C GLU A 85 -0.58 8.01 -6.83
N LYS A 86 -1.05 9.26 -6.80
CA LYS A 86 -0.33 10.36 -6.14
C LYS A 86 -0.09 10.06 -4.65
N LEU A 87 -1.14 9.72 -3.92
CA LEU A 87 -1.05 9.47 -2.47
C LEU A 87 -0.20 8.24 -2.15
N LEU A 88 -0.31 7.17 -2.94
CA LEU A 88 0.48 5.96 -2.76
C LEU A 88 1.96 6.18 -3.08
N THR A 89 2.27 7.01 -4.09
CA THR A 89 3.65 7.41 -4.40
C THR A 89 4.27 8.19 -3.25
N GLU A 90 3.56 9.20 -2.74
CA GLU A 90 4.02 9.98 -1.58
C GLU A 90 4.21 9.10 -0.32
N ALA A 91 3.31 8.13 -0.10
CA ALA A 91 3.43 7.20 1.02
C ALA A 91 4.60 6.23 0.85
N LEU A 92 4.82 5.72 -0.37
CA LEU A 92 5.89 4.80 -0.69
C LEU A 92 7.26 5.42 -0.44
N GLU A 93 7.48 6.66 -0.86
CA GLU A 93 8.74 7.38 -0.65
C GLU A 93 9.11 7.49 0.84
N VAL A 94 8.14 7.77 1.71
CA VAL A 94 8.38 7.87 3.16
C VAL A 94 8.67 6.51 3.76
N ARG A 95 7.86 5.50 3.42
CA ARG A 95 7.99 4.14 3.95
C ARG A 95 9.25 3.44 3.48
N GLU A 96 9.66 3.64 2.24
CA GLU A 96 10.88 3.06 1.69
C GLU A 96 12.14 3.61 2.36
N ARG A 97 12.17 4.93 2.63
CA ARG A 97 13.26 5.53 3.42
C ARG A 97 13.30 4.95 4.84
N HIS A 98 12.14 4.89 5.51
CA HIS A 98 12.04 4.35 6.85
C HIS A 98 12.49 2.88 6.93
N ASP A 99 12.00 2.02 6.04
CA ASP A 99 12.36 0.60 6.02
C ASP A 99 13.86 0.40 5.77
N THR A 100 14.45 1.23 4.88
CA THR A 100 15.89 1.22 4.61
C THR A 100 16.70 1.61 5.85
N GLU A 101 16.33 2.72 6.51
CA GLU A 101 17.00 3.21 7.72
C GLU A 101 16.88 2.23 8.89
N ALA A 102 15.69 1.63 9.06
CA ALA A 102 15.40 0.62 10.07
C ALA A 102 15.97 -0.77 9.72
N LYS A 103 16.54 -0.94 8.52
CA LYS A 103 17.07 -2.21 8.00
C LYS A 103 16.03 -3.33 8.02
N ILE A 104 14.80 -3.01 7.66
CA ILE A 104 13.71 -3.99 7.54
C ILE A 104 13.94 -4.80 6.25
N THR A 105 14.09 -6.11 6.38
CA THR A 105 14.42 -7.01 5.25
C THR A 105 13.34 -8.03 4.91
N ILE A 106 12.25 -8.11 5.69
CA ILE A 106 11.14 -9.04 5.39
C ILE A 106 10.40 -8.60 4.12
N ALA A 107 9.88 -9.57 3.36
CA ALA A 107 9.13 -9.25 2.13
C ALA A 107 7.89 -8.39 2.41
N LEU A 108 7.14 -8.68 3.49
CA LEU A 108 5.95 -7.94 3.89
C LEU A 108 6.27 -6.66 4.69
N SER A 109 7.18 -5.84 4.17
CA SER A 109 7.46 -4.50 4.70
C SER A 109 6.38 -3.48 4.31
N ASP A 110 6.27 -2.38 5.07
CA ASP A 110 5.31 -1.30 4.81
C ASP A 110 5.47 -0.68 3.42
N SER A 111 6.71 -0.51 2.96
CA SER A 111 7.01 -0.03 1.62
C SER A 111 6.56 -1.01 0.54
N ASN A 112 6.78 -2.32 0.73
CA ASN A 112 6.36 -3.34 -0.25
C ASN A 112 4.84 -3.51 -0.32
N ILE A 113 4.13 -3.38 0.81
CA ILE A 113 2.66 -3.32 0.83
C ILE A 113 2.15 -2.11 0.05
N THR A 114 2.76 -0.94 0.25
CA THR A 114 2.37 0.29 -0.47
C THR A 114 2.66 0.21 -1.96
N ARG A 115 3.80 -0.38 -2.31
CA ARG A 115 4.22 -0.66 -3.68
C ARG A 115 3.24 -1.59 -4.39
N ASP A 116 2.78 -2.66 -3.72
CA ASP A 116 1.78 -3.55 -4.33
C ASP A 116 0.43 -2.84 -4.53
N GLU A 117 0.01 -1.99 -3.59
CA GLU A 117 -1.22 -1.22 -3.75
C GLU A 117 -1.12 -0.22 -4.92
N LEU A 118 0.05 0.41 -5.12
CA LEU A 118 0.35 1.23 -6.30
C LEU A 118 0.32 0.40 -7.60
N ALA A 119 0.86 -0.81 -7.57
CA ALA A 119 0.79 -1.74 -8.71
C ALA A 119 -0.66 -2.10 -9.04
N LYS A 120 -1.55 -2.27 -8.05
CA LYS A 120 -2.98 -2.49 -8.30
C LYS A 120 -3.67 -1.29 -8.95
N VAL A 121 -3.19 -0.05 -8.73
CA VAL A 121 -3.68 1.12 -9.48
C VAL A 121 -3.32 0.99 -10.96
N ALA A 122 -2.08 0.61 -11.27
CA ALA A 122 -1.63 0.36 -12.65
C ALA A 122 -2.38 -0.82 -13.30
N GLU A 123 -2.65 -1.90 -12.54
CA GLU A 123 -3.51 -3.01 -12.99
C GLU A 123 -4.91 -2.54 -13.39
N ALA A 124 -5.52 -1.66 -12.60
CA ALA A 124 -6.84 -1.10 -12.87
C ALA A 124 -6.88 -0.24 -14.14
N ARG A 125 -5.77 0.44 -14.47
CA ARG A 125 -5.59 1.14 -15.76
C ARG A 125 -5.26 0.19 -16.93
N GLY A 126 -4.85 -1.05 -16.63
CA GLY A 126 -4.35 -1.99 -17.62
C GLY A 126 -2.94 -1.67 -18.13
N ASP A 127 -2.16 -0.90 -17.37
CA ASP A 127 -0.77 -0.57 -17.69
C ASP A 127 0.19 -1.62 -17.09
N TYR A 128 0.30 -2.76 -17.76
CA TYR A 128 1.14 -3.87 -17.27
C TYR A 128 2.63 -3.58 -17.34
N ALA A 129 3.06 -2.68 -18.21
CA ALA A 129 4.45 -2.24 -18.24
C ALA A 129 4.79 -1.54 -16.92
N LYS A 130 3.92 -0.63 -16.48
CA LYS A 130 4.07 0.05 -15.19
C LYS A 130 3.94 -0.90 -13.99
N VAL A 131 3.07 -1.90 -14.06
CA VAL A 131 2.96 -2.93 -12.99
C VAL A 131 4.31 -3.64 -12.77
N LEU A 132 5.00 -4.03 -13.84
CA LEU A 132 6.30 -4.72 -13.73
C LEU A 132 7.42 -3.79 -13.25
N GLU A 133 7.38 -2.52 -13.64
CA GLU A 133 8.28 -1.48 -13.13
C GLU A 133 8.11 -1.30 -11.61
N ILE A 134 6.86 -1.21 -11.14
CA ILE A 134 6.55 -1.03 -9.71
C ILE A 134 6.91 -2.30 -8.92
N ARG A 135 6.56 -3.48 -9.42
CA ARG A 135 6.87 -4.78 -8.80
C ARG A 135 8.28 -5.26 -9.15
N GLU A 136 9.28 -4.43 -8.85
CA GLU A 136 10.69 -4.75 -9.02
C GLU A 136 11.09 -6.04 -8.27
N GLU A 137 12.08 -6.75 -8.79
CA GLU A 137 12.60 -7.97 -8.16
C GLU A 137 13.17 -7.69 -6.78
N GLY A 138 12.90 -8.56 -5.80
CA GLY A 138 13.27 -8.37 -4.40
C GLY A 138 12.28 -7.53 -3.57
N LYS A 139 11.34 -6.81 -4.19
CA LYS A 139 10.32 -5.99 -3.50
C LYS A 139 8.88 -6.48 -3.72
N ARG A 140 8.74 -7.68 -4.30
CA ARG A 140 7.45 -8.31 -4.60
C ARG A 140 6.88 -8.95 -3.35
N ILE A 141 5.55 -8.89 -3.22
CA ILE A 141 4.80 -9.66 -2.24
C ILE A 141 3.80 -10.58 -2.91
N CYS A 142 3.19 -11.46 -2.12
CA CYS A 142 2.07 -12.25 -2.60
C CYS A 142 0.88 -11.33 -2.92
N GLY A 143 0.32 -11.43 -4.13
CA GLY A 143 -0.82 -10.63 -4.56
C GLY A 143 -2.16 -11.02 -3.94
N TYR A 144 -2.21 -12.06 -3.10
CA TYR A 144 -3.40 -12.41 -2.34
C TYR A 144 -3.43 -11.60 -1.04
N GLU A 145 -4.43 -10.72 -0.92
CA GLU A 145 -4.53 -9.75 0.20
C GLU A 145 -4.68 -10.43 1.57
N ASP A 146 -5.24 -11.64 1.65
CA ASP A 146 -5.35 -12.39 2.91
C ASP A 146 -4.19 -13.39 3.13
N CYS A 147 -3.06 -13.20 2.45
CA CYS A 147 -1.86 -14.01 2.68
C CYS A 147 -1.28 -13.69 4.08
N ALA A 148 -1.08 -14.72 4.90
CA ALA A 148 -0.51 -14.56 6.25
C ALA A 148 1.02 -14.66 6.29
N ALA A 149 1.68 -14.94 5.17
CA ALA A 149 3.13 -15.12 5.12
C ALA A 149 3.85 -13.76 5.09
N LEU A 150 4.80 -13.60 6.04
CA LEU A 150 5.63 -12.41 6.17
C LEU A 150 6.83 -12.41 5.21
N ASP A 151 7.26 -13.60 4.78
CA ASP A 151 8.38 -13.81 3.87
C ASP A 151 8.08 -14.98 2.91
N TYR A 152 8.85 -15.06 1.83
CA TYR A 152 8.63 -16.01 0.74
C TYR A 152 9.97 -16.57 0.23
N ASP A 153 10.10 -17.90 0.20
CA ASP A 153 11.27 -18.56 -0.42
C ASP A 153 11.32 -18.30 -1.94
N GLU A 154 10.16 -18.40 -2.59
CA GLU A 154 9.98 -18.11 -4.01
C GLU A 154 8.58 -17.52 -4.24
N LEU A 155 8.49 -16.60 -5.20
CA LEU A 155 7.23 -16.06 -5.69
C LEU A 155 7.00 -16.48 -7.14
N HIS A 156 5.89 -17.17 -7.40
CA HIS A 156 5.53 -17.63 -8.72
C HIS A 156 4.61 -16.64 -9.43
N ALA A 157 4.99 -16.24 -10.64
CA ALA A 157 4.17 -15.34 -11.45
C ALA A 157 2.92 -16.04 -12.00
N CYS A 158 1.80 -15.32 -12.06
CA CYS A 158 0.59 -15.73 -12.77
C CYS A 158 0.96 -16.20 -14.18
N SER A 159 0.54 -17.41 -14.55
CA SER A 159 0.90 -18.01 -15.84
C SER A 159 0.39 -17.22 -17.06
N ARG A 160 -0.65 -16.41 -16.88
CA ARG A 160 -1.29 -15.63 -17.95
C ARG A 160 -0.71 -14.23 -18.12
N CYS A 161 -0.73 -13.42 -17.05
CA CYS A 161 -0.28 -12.02 -17.15
C CYS A 161 1.20 -11.81 -16.83
N LYS A 162 1.83 -12.74 -16.09
CA LYS A 162 3.21 -12.62 -15.59
C LYS A 162 3.50 -11.39 -14.71
N CYS A 163 2.46 -10.67 -14.29
CA CYS A 163 2.58 -9.41 -13.55
C CYS A 163 2.15 -9.48 -12.08
N VAL A 164 1.41 -10.52 -11.67
CA VAL A 164 1.01 -10.77 -10.27
C VAL A 164 1.73 -12.03 -9.78
N PHE A 165 2.17 -12.02 -8.53
CA PHE A 165 3.03 -13.06 -7.96
C PHE A 165 2.39 -13.70 -6.74
N TYR A 166 2.66 -14.98 -6.49
CA TYR A 166 2.07 -15.74 -5.39
C TYR A 166 3.10 -16.63 -4.72
N CYS A 167 3.04 -16.72 -3.39
CA CYS A 167 3.87 -17.65 -2.61
C CYS A 167 3.46 -19.12 -2.78
N GLY A 168 2.31 -19.38 -3.41
CA GLY A 168 1.82 -20.73 -3.64
C GLY A 168 0.51 -20.78 -4.41
N LYS A 169 0.15 -22.00 -4.83
CA LYS A 169 -1.06 -22.27 -5.63
C LYS A 169 -2.35 -21.92 -4.89
N ASP A 170 -2.37 -21.99 -3.56
CA ASP A 170 -3.55 -21.68 -2.76
C ASP A 170 -3.87 -20.19 -2.76
N CYS A 171 -2.84 -19.35 -2.57
CA CYS A 171 -2.97 -17.90 -2.70
C CYS A 171 -3.38 -17.50 -4.12
N GLN A 172 -2.76 -18.11 -5.14
CA GLN A 172 -3.13 -17.87 -6.54
C GLN A 172 -4.60 -18.21 -6.81
N ARG A 173 -5.07 -19.38 -6.36
CA ARG A 173 -6.47 -19.81 -6.55
C ARG A 173 -7.44 -18.86 -5.85
N SER A 174 -7.11 -18.42 -4.64
CA SER A 174 -7.95 -17.53 -3.83
C SER A 174 -8.05 -16.13 -4.44
N ASP A 175 -6.93 -15.51 -4.81
CA ASP A 175 -6.93 -14.20 -5.49
C ASP A 175 -7.60 -14.27 -6.86
N TRP A 176 -7.39 -15.37 -7.61
CA TRP A 176 -8.06 -15.58 -8.90
C TRP A 176 -9.58 -15.49 -8.79
N GLN A 177 -10.16 -16.14 -7.78
CA GLN A 177 -11.61 -16.14 -7.59
C GLN A 177 -12.14 -14.77 -7.13
N LYS A 178 -11.43 -14.11 -6.20
CA LYS A 178 -11.88 -12.85 -5.59
C LYS A 178 -11.71 -11.64 -6.50
N ARG A 179 -10.55 -11.52 -7.16
CA ARG A 179 -10.14 -10.25 -7.79
C ARG A 179 -9.38 -10.46 -9.10
N HIS A 180 -8.31 -11.26 -9.11
CA HIS A 180 -7.35 -11.23 -10.21
C HIS A 180 -7.93 -11.64 -11.57
N ARG A 181 -8.91 -12.55 -11.63
CA ARG A 181 -9.51 -12.99 -12.90
C ARG A 181 -10.07 -11.85 -13.77
N THR A 182 -10.57 -10.78 -13.15
CA THR A 182 -11.20 -9.65 -13.86
C THR A 182 -10.18 -8.66 -14.41
N VAL A 183 -9.00 -8.59 -13.78
CA VAL A 183 -7.90 -7.68 -14.15
C VAL A 183 -6.74 -8.39 -14.83
N CYS A 184 -6.79 -9.71 -15.01
CA CYS A 184 -5.72 -10.48 -15.64
C CYS A 184 -5.80 -10.40 -17.17
N LYS A 185 -4.85 -9.70 -17.82
CA LYS A 185 -4.67 -9.73 -19.28
C LYS A 185 -3.41 -10.52 -19.67
N PRO A 186 -3.40 -11.25 -20.81
CA PRO A 186 -2.22 -11.93 -21.29
C PRO A 186 -1.09 -10.94 -21.59
N THR A 187 0.14 -11.28 -21.21
CA THR A 187 1.33 -10.59 -21.73
C THR A 187 1.34 -10.71 -23.26
N PRO A 188 1.61 -9.63 -24.02
CA PRO A 188 1.80 -9.74 -25.46
C PRO A 188 2.85 -10.81 -25.74
N LYS A 189 2.53 -11.77 -26.62
CA LYS A 189 3.54 -12.75 -27.06
C LYS A 189 4.70 -11.96 -27.64
N ALA A 190 5.92 -12.20 -27.14
CA ALA A 190 7.11 -11.72 -27.82
C ALA A 190 7.03 -12.22 -29.27
N THR A 191 6.85 -11.29 -30.21
CA THR A 191 7.03 -11.60 -31.62
C THR A 191 8.46 -12.09 -31.75
N LYS A 192 8.63 -13.38 -32.09
CA LYS A 192 9.95 -13.89 -32.48
C LYS A 192 10.41 -12.98 -33.60
N LYS A 193 11.49 -12.21 -33.38
CA LYS A 193 12.20 -11.55 -34.49
C LYS A 193 12.59 -12.67 -35.45
N ALA A 194 12.02 -12.62 -36.65
CA ALA A 194 12.43 -13.45 -37.78
C ALA A 194 13.84 -13.05 -38.23
#